data_AF-A0A2S9FG90-F1
#
_entry.id   AF-A0A2S9FG90-F1
#
_cell.length_a   1.000
_cell.length_b   1.000
_cell.length_c   1.000
_cell.angle_alpha   90.00
_cell.angle_beta   90.00
_cell.angle_gamma   90.00
#
_symmetry.space_group_name_H-M   'P 1'
#
loop_
_entity.id
_entity.type
_entity.pdbx_description
1 polymer ?
#
loop_
_entity_poly.entity_id
_entity_poly.type
_entity_poly.pdbx_seq_one_letter_code
_entity_poly.pdbx_strand_id
1 'polypeptide(L)'
;MTTQLLAHGLGGSTDLPIPFTYALIGAAWALTFTFAVVALAWRTPRFDAATPGYALPQWVTRAVDATLTRWTLSGVALLTAAWVAIATSTGAQDSGNALPGVFYVLLWVGLAALSVTIGPVWKVISPVRAMYRFGGSRCLGGTYPPALGYWPAAAG
;
A
#
# COMPACT_ATOMS: atom_id res chain seq x y z
N MET A 1 24.44 6.43 39.77
CA MET A 1 23.90 5.35 38.92
C MET A 1 22.46 5.70 38.60
N THR A 2 22.15 6.08 37.37
CA THR A 2 20.79 6.41 36.94
C THR A 2 20.03 5.11 36.68
N THR A 3 19.15 4.73 37.59
CA THR A 3 18.17 3.66 37.39
C THR A 3 17.20 4.08 36.29
N GLN A 4 17.42 3.58 35.07
CA GLN A 4 16.46 3.63 33.98
C GLN A 4 15.32 2.67 34.33
N LEU A 5 14.23 3.21 34.87
CA LEU A 5 12.99 2.47 35.04
C LEU A 5 12.35 2.33 33.66
N LEU A 6 12.66 1.25 32.92
CA LEU A 6 11.91 0.89 31.72
C LEU A 6 10.53 0.40 32.16
N ALA A 7 9.64 1.33 32.45
CA ALA A 7 8.19 1.12 32.48
C ALA A 7 7.65 0.99 31.04
N HIS A 8 8.33 0.20 30.19
CA HIS A 8 7.78 -0.18 28.88
C HIS A 8 6.71 -1.25 29.13
N GLY A 9 5.56 -0.80 29.65
CA GLY A 9 4.35 -1.61 29.89
C GLY A 9 3.65 -2.05 28.60
N LEU A 10 4.40 -2.18 27.52
CA LEU A 10 3.99 -2.83 26.30
C LEU A 10 4.85 -4.08 26.25
N GLY A 11 4.30 -5.22 26.67
CA GLY A 11 4.94 -6.51 26.46
C GLY A 11 5.31 -6.70 24.98
N GLY A 12 6.20 -7.66 24.70
CA GLY A 12 6.57 -7.95 23.32
C GLY A 12 5.33 -8.25 22.46
N SER A 13 5.45 -8.19 21.13
CA SER A 13 4.33 -8.50 20.22
C SER A 13 3.72 -9.90 20.41
N THR A 14 4.35 -10.75 21.21
CA THR A 14 3.90 -12.09 21.65
C THR A 14 3.31 -12.14 23.06
N ASP A 15 3.40 -11.07 23.86
CA ASP A 15 2.87 -10.98 25.23
C ASP A 15 1.39 -10.57 25.25
N LEU A 16 0.58 -11.19 24.39
CA LEU A 16 -0.86 -10.99 24.45
C LEU A 16 -1.42 -11.75 25.67
N PRO A 17 -2.34 -11.15 26.46
CA PRO A 17 -2.99 -11.81 27.59
C PRO A 17 -3.96 -12.94 27.17
N ILE A 18 -4.03 -13.27 25.88
CA ILE A 18 -4.87 -14.33 25.31
C ILE A 18 -4.00 -15.43 24.72
N PRO A 19 -4.38 -16.72 24.85
CA PRO A 19 -3.61 -17.80 24.25
C PRO A 19 -3.53 -17.64 22.72
N PHE A 20 -2.31 -17.71 22.19
CA PHE A 20 -2.00 -17.47 20.78
C PHE A 20 -2.87 -18.28 19.81
N THR A 21 -3.13 -19.55 20.14
CA THR A 21 -3.97 -20.43 19.32
C THR A 21 -5.39 -19.88 19.15
N TYR A 22 -6.00 -19.37 20.21
CA TYR A 22 -7.35 -18.78 20.12
C TYR A 22 -7.34 -17.48 19.33
N ALA A 23 -6.28 -16.67 19.45
CA ALA A 23 -6.12 -15.46 18.66
C ALA A 23 -6.03 -15.78 17.15
N LEU A 24 -5.25 -16.79 16.77
CA LEU A 24 -5.14 -17.25 15.38
C LEU A 24 -6.47 -17.79 14.85
N ILE A 25 -7.17 -18.61 15.63
CA ILE A 25 -8.49 -19.13 15.25
C ILE A 25 -9.48 -17.98 15.03
N GLY A 26 -9.51 -17.01 15.95
CA GLY A 26 -10.37 -15.84 15.83
C GLY A 26 -10.06 -14.99 14.60
N ALA A 27 -8.77 -14.73 14.33
CA ALA A 27 -8.32 -14.00 13.15
C ALA A 27 -8.71 -14.71 11.84
N ALA A 28 -8.53 -16.03 11.79
CA ALA A 28 -8.92 -16.85 10.63
C ALA A 28 -10.43 -16.76 10.38
N TRP A 29 -11.26 -16.93 11.41
CA TRP A 29 -12.71 -16.78 11.29
C TRP A 29 -13.13 -15.37 10.87
N ALA A 30 -12.56 -14.33 11.49
CA ALA A 30 -12.85 -12.94 11.13
C ALA A 30 -12.54 -12.67 9.66
N LEU A 31 -11.39 -13.17 9.16
CA LEU A 31 -11.01 -13.06 7.76
C LEU A 31 -12.00 -13.78 6.85
N THR A 32 -12.32 -15.05 7.13
CA THR A 32 -13.25 -15.86 6.36
C THR A 32 -14.64 -15.21 6.28
N PHE A 33 -15.18 -14.76 7.42
CA PHE A 33 -16.49 -14.12 7.45
C PHE A 33 -16.50 -12.76 6.74
N THR A 34 -15.42 -11.97 6.87
CA THR A 34 -15.32 -10.69 6.14
C THR A 34 -15.40 -10.93 4.63
N PHE A 35 -14.66 -11.91 4.11
CA PHE A 35 -14.73 -12.27 2.70
C PHE A 35 -16.10 -12.84 2.30
N ALA A 36 -16.68 -13.71 3.11
CA ALA A 36 -18.01 -14.27 2.86
C ALA A 36 -19.08 -13.15 2.79
N VAL A 37 -19.03 -12.19 3.70
CA VAL A 37 -19.91 -11.02 3.70
C VAL A 37 -19.69 -10.17 2.44
N VAL A 38 -18.44 -9.86 2.08
CA VAL A 38 -18.15 -9.09 0.85
C VAL A 38 -18.68 -9.83 -0.39
N ALA A 39 -18.43 -11.14 -0.50
CA ALA A 39 -18.87 -11.96 -1.64
C ALA A 39 -20.40 -12.07 -1.75
N LEU A 40 -21.11 -12.18 -0.63
CA LEU A 40 -22.56 -12.35 -0.60
C LEU A 40 -23.35 -11.03 -0.60
N ALA A 41 -22.84 -10.02 0.11
CA ALA A 41 -23.54 -8.75 0.31
C ALA A 41 -23.17 -7.70 -0.76
N TRP A 42 -22.00 -7.80 -1.39
CA TRP A 42 -21.55 -6.86 -2.42
C TRP A 42 -21.69 -7.45 -3.84
N ARG A 43 -22.89 -7.94 -4.17
CA ARG A 43 -23.18 -8.48 -5.51
C ARG A 43 -23.29 -7.40 -6.60
N THR A 44 -23.63 -6.18 -6.21
CA THR A 44 -23.72 -5.03 -7.12
C THR A 44 -22.75 -3.93 -6.68
N PRO A 45 -21.87 -3.44 -7.58
CA PRO A 45 -20.97 -2.35 -7.26
C PRO A 45 -21.78 -1.08 -6.96
N ARG A 46 -21.76 -0.63 -5.70
CA ARG A 46 -22.46 0.59 -5.25
C ARG A 46 -21.67 1.88 -5.49
N PHE A 47 -20.59 1.81 -6.26
CA PHE A 47 -19.86 3.00 -6.70
C PHE A 47 -20.67 3.66 -7.81
N ASP A 48 -21.40 4.73 -7.45
CA ASP A 48 -22.23 5.46 -8.40
C ASP A 48 -21.35 6.30 -9.34
N ALA A 49 -21.25 5.87 -10.60
CA ALA A 49 -20.54 6.60 -11.64
C ALA A 49 -21.24 7.92 -12.03
N ALA A 50 -22.54 8.06 -11.71
CA ALA A 50 -23.32 9.25 -12.00
C ALA A 50 -23.19 10.34 -10.92
N THR A 51 -22.57 10.01 -9.77
CA THR A 51 -22.23 10.98 -8.72
C THR A 51 -20.72 11.21 -8.69
N PRO A 52 -20.14 11.92 -9.69
CA PRO A 52 -18.73 12.27 -9.64
C PRO A 52 -18.47 13.11 -8.38
N GLY A 53 -17.43 12.76 -7.63
CA GLY A 53 -16.99 13.56 -6.48
C GLY A 53 -16.66 14.99 -6.89
N TYR A 54 -16.55 15.88 -5.90
CA TYR A 54 -16.21 17.29 -6.14
C TYR A 54 -14.90 17.40 -6.93
N ALA A 55 -14.97 18.02 -8.11
CA ALA A 55 -13.80 18.26 -8.94
C ALA A 55 -12.83 19.18 -8.18
N LEU A 56 -11.58 18.78 -8.08
CA LEU A 56 -10.54 19.64 -7.52
C LEU A 56 -10.39 20.91 -8.38
N PRO A 57 -10.00 22.05 -7.78
CA PRO A 57 -9.70 23.26 -8.54
C PRO A 57 -8.69 22.98 -9.65
N GLN A 58 -8.97 23.50 -10.85
CA GLN A 58 -8.18 23.18 -12.06
C GLN A 58 -6.68 23.51 -11.95
N TRP A 59 -6.29 24.44 -11.07
CA TRP A 59 -4.89 24.77 -10.80
C TRP A 59 -4.16 23.65 -10.03
N VAL A 60 -4.84 22.98 -9.09
CA VAL A 60 -4.32 21.82 -8.36
C VAL A 60 -4.11 20.66 -9.32
N THR A 61 -5.12 20.37 -10.14
CA THR A 61 -5.04 19.31 -11.16
C THR A 61 -3.90 19.60 -12.13
N ARG A 62 -3.76 20.84 -12.64
CA ARG A 62 -2.65 21.21 -13.52
C ARG A 62 -1.28 21.12 -12.86
N ALA A 63 -1.14 21.50 -11.59
CA ALA A 63 0.13 21.42 -10.88
C ALA A 63 0.55 19.96 -10.60
N VAL A 64 -0.40 19.10 -10.23
CA VAL A 64 -0.18 17.67 -10.00
C VAL A 64 0.04 16.90 -11.31
N ASP A 65 -0.63 17.30 -12.39
CA ASP A 65 -0.50 16.67 -13.71
C ASP A 65 0.65 17.22 -14.54
N ALA A 66 1.31 18.28 -14.09
CA ALA A 66 2.49 18.82 -14.76
C ALA A 66 3.56 17.75 -14.93
N THR A 67 4.07 17.63 -16.16
CA THR A 67 5.06 16.62 -16.56
C THR A 67 6.27 16.63 -15.62
N LEU A 68 6.79 17.81 -15.28
CA LEU A 68 7.93 17.99 -14.39
C LEU A 68 7.65 17.51 -12.96
N THR A 69 6.51 17.89 -12.37
CA THR A 69 6.08 17.45 -11.04
C THR A 69 5.97 15.92 -10.98
N ARG A 70 5.35 15.32 -12.00
CA ARG A 70 5.22 13.86 -12.02
C ARG A 70 6.54 13.14 -12.26
N TRP A 71 7.45 13.68 -13.08
CA TRP A 71 8.80 13.09 -13.27
C TRP A 71 9.64 13.17 -12.00
N THR A 72 9.62 14.32 -11.32
CA THR A 72 10.35 14.52 -10.06
C THR A 72 9.81 13.61 -8.95
N LEU A 73 8.48 13.56 -8.74
CA LEU A 73 7.88 12.63 -7.78
C LEU A 73 8.17 11.17 -8.12
N SER A 74 8.10 10.80 -9.40
CA SER A 74 8.41 9.44 -9.86
C SER A 74 9.87 9.08 -9.60
N GLY A 75 10.80 10.01 -9.86
CA GLY A 75 12.22 9.82 -9.58
C GLY A 75 12.51 9.69 -8.09
N VAL A 76 11.95 10.57 -7.26
CA VAL A 76 12.09 10.50 -5.79
C VAL A 76 11.51 9.19 -5.25
N ALA A 77 10.37 8.76 -5.76
CA ALA A 77 9.76 7.49 -5.36
C ALA A 77 10.64 6.29 -5.71
N LEU A 78 11.21 6.25 -6.92
CA LEU A 78 12.14 5.18 -7.32
C LEU A 78 13.43 5.20 -6.51
N LEU A 79 14.00 6.38 -6.25
CA LEU A 79 15.20 6.50 -5.41
C LEU A 79 14.92 6.04 -3.99
N THR A 80 13.77 6.42 -3.43
CA THR A 80 13.35 5.97 -2.10
C THR A 80 13.14 4.45 -2.07
N ALA A 81 12.49 3.89 -3.10
CA ALA A 81 12.29 2.44 -3.21
C ALA A 81 13.63 1.69 -3.35
N ALA A 82 14.55 2.18 -4.19
CA ALA A 82 15.88 1.60 -4.35
C ALA A 82 16.70 1.70 -3.06
N TRP A 83 16.65 2.85 -2.38
CA TRP A 83 17.29 3.04 -1.08
C TRP A 83 16.76 2.05 -0.05
N VAL A 84 15.44 1.89 0.05
CA VAL A 84 14.82 0.91 0.96
C VAL A 84 15.24 -0.50 0.60
N ALA A 85 15.26 -0.86 -0.69
CA ALA A 85 15.70 -2.18 -1.15
C ALA A 85 17.17 -2.46 -0.81
N ILE A 86 18.05 -1.46 -0.95
CA ILE A 86 19.47 -1.56 -0.56
C ILE A 86 19.60 -1.65 0.95
N ALA A 87 18.96 -0.74 1.70
CA ALA A 87 19.00 -0.70 3.16
C ALA A 87 18.45 -1.99 3.79
N THR A 88 17.46 -2.62 3.14
CA THR A 88 16.92 -3.90 3.59
C THR A 88 17.84 -5.07 3.23
N SER A 89 18.45 -5.08 2.05
CA SER A 89 19.29 -6.20 1.60
C SER A 89 20.70 -6.18 2.20
N THR A 90 21.23 -4.99 2.48
CA THR A 90 22.57 -4.79 3.07
C THR A 90 22.54 -4.51 4.57
N GLY A 91 21.37 -4.17 5.12
CA GLY A 91 21.19 -3.91 6.54
C GLY A 91 21.11 -5.19 7.38
N ALA A 92 21.15 -5.00 8.70
CA ALA A 92 20.95 -6.09 9.66
C ALA A 92 19.58 -6.74 9.43
N GLN A 93 19.54 -8.06 9.36
CA GLN A 93 18.31 -8.84 9.19
C GLN A 93 17.56 -9.08 10.51
N ASP A 94 18.04 -8.47 11.59
CA ASP A 94 17.46 -8.53 12.93
C ASP A 94 16.41 -7.42 13.13
N SER A 95 16.03 -7.16 14.38
CA SER A 95 15.05 -6.13 14.77
C SER A 95 15.39 -4.70 14.32
N GLY A 96 16.63 -4.46 13.89
CA GLY A 96 17.08 -3.20 13.29
C GLY A 96 16.82 -3.06 11.78
N ASN A 97 16.20 -4.05 11.13
CA ASN A 97 15.90 -3.99 9.70
C ASN A 97 14.92 -2.82 9.42
N ALA A 98 15.21 -2.04 8.38
CA ALA A 98 14.37 -0.91 7.98
C ALA A 98 13.03 -1.36 7.34
N LEU A 99 12.93 -2.60 6.84
CA LEU A 99 11.75 -3.04 6.08
C LEU A 99 10.44 -3.03 6.86
N PRO A 100 10.34 -3.56 8.09
CA PRO A 100 9.10 -3.49 8.87
C PRO A 100 8.66 -2.05 9.13
N GLY A 101 9.59 -1.15 9.47
CA GLY A 101 9.30 0.26 9.72
C GLY A 101 8.81 0.97 8.45
N VAL A 102 9.52 0.79 7.33
CA VAL A 102 9.12 1.41 6.05
C VAL A 102 7.78 0.87 5.58
N PHE A 103 7.57 -0.45 5.64
CA PHE A 103 6.34 -1.05 5.16
C PHE A 103 5.14 -0.71 6.05
N TYR A 104 5.21 -0.95 7.36
CA TYR A 104 4.06 -0.76 8.24
C TYR A 104 3.83 0.69 8.63
N VAL A 105 4.88 1.49 8.81
CA VAL A 105 4.71 2.88 9.27
C VAL A 105 4.60 3.82 8.08
N LEU A 106 5.56 3.81 7.17
CA LEU A 106 5.58 4.79 6.06
C LEU A 106 4.60 4.41 4.96
N LEU A 107 4.67 3.19 4.44
CA LEU A 107 3.87 2.74 3.30
C LEU A 107 2.42 2.43 3.72
N TRP A 108 2.21 1.75 4.84
CA TRP A 108 0.87 1.35 5.24
C TRP A 108 0.11 2.48 5.93
N VAL A 109 0.65 3.02 7.03
CA VAL A 109 -0.03 4.07 7.80
C VAL A 109 0.15 5.45 7.17
N GLY A 110 1.40 5.85 6.91
CA GLY A 110 1.74 7.18 6.44
C GLY A 110 1.10 7.51 5.09
N LEU A 111 1.24 6.62 4.11
CA LEU A 111 0.63 6.79 2.80
C LEU A 111 -0.90 6.79 2.83
N ALA A 112 -1.53 5.94 3.66
CA ALA A 112 -2.97 5.91 3.80
C ALA A 112 -3.49 7.22 4.41
N ALA A 113 -2.86 7.69 5.50
CA ALA A 113 -3.20 8.96 6.13
C ALA A 113 -3.00 10.15 5.18
N LEU A 114 -1.89 10.16 4.43
CA LEU A 114 -1.63 11.17 3.41
C LEU A 114 -2.65 11.11 2.27
N SER A 115 -3.09 9.90 1.89
CA SER A 115 -4.05 9.74 0.81
C SER A 115 -5.47 10.17 1.19
N VAL A 116 -5.84 10.01 2.46
CA VAL A 116 -7.12 10.50 2.99
C VAL A 116 -7.13 12.03 3.08
N THR A 117 -6.01 12.64 3.43
CA THR A 117 -5.91 14.10 3.64
C THR A 117 -5.70 14.89 2.35
N ILE A 118 -4.85 14.40 1.43
CA ILE A 118 -4.44 15.12 0.22
C ILE A 118 -5.11 14.54 -1.04
N GLY A 119 -5.78 13.39 -0.94
CA GLY A 119 -6.32 12.65 -2.08
C GLY A 119 -5.36 11.58 -2.58
N PRO A 120 -5.51 11.01 -3.78
CA PRO A 120 -4.86 9.75 -4.17
C PRO A 120 -3.35 9.89 -4.48
N VAL A 121 -2.52 10.17 -3.47
CA VAL A 121 -1.06 10.41 -3.58
C VAL A 121 -0.34 9.21 -4.19
N TRP A 122 -0.77 7.99 -3.86
CA TRP A 122 -0.20 6.76 -4.41
C TRP A 122 -0.20 6.72 -5.94
N LYS A 123 -1.18 7.34 -6.60
CA LYS A 123 -1.24 7.39 -8.08
C LYS A 123 -0.05 8.13 -8.69
N VAL A 124 0.57 9.04 -7.93
CA VAL A 124 1.68 9.90 -8.37
C VAL A 124 3.02 9.33 -7.94
N ILE A 125 3.11 8.74 -6.75
CA ILE A 125 4.36 8.22 -6.18
C ILE A 125 4.59 6.72 -6.39
N SER A 126 3.67 6.00 -7.06
CA SER A 126 3.81 4.55 -7.21
C SER A 126 5.10 4.20 -7.99
N PRO A 127 6.02 3.43 -7.38
CA PRO A 127 7.29 3.06 -8.03
C PRO A 127 7.06 2.19 -9.27
N VAL A 128 5.97 1.42 -9.31
CA VAL A 128 5.57 0.64 -10.48
C VAL A 128 5.23 1.57 -11.65
N ARG A 129 4.44 2.62 -11.42
CA ARG A 129 4.11 3.63 -12.45
C ARG A 129 5.35 4.40 -12.88
N ALA A 130 6.23 4.72 -11.94
CA ALA A 130 7.50 5.36 -12.25
C ALA A 130 8.35 4.44 -13.15
N MET A 131 8.48 3.15 -12.83
CA MET A 131 9.21 2.19 -13.64
C MET A 131 8.62 2.03 -15.05
N TYR A 132 7.29 2.03 -15.20
CA TYR A 132 6.65 2.08 -16.53
C TYR A 132 6.99 3.37 -17.31
N ARG A 133 7.08 4.49 -16.62
CA ARG A 133 7.38 5.79 -17.22
C ARG A 133 8.83 5.89 -17.70
N PHE A 134 9.78 5.32 -16.95
CA PHE A 134 11.20 5.30 -17.31
C PHE A 134 11.58 4.12 -18.23
N GLY A 135 10.95 2.96 -18.06
CA GLY A 135 11.18 1.74 -18.87
C GLY A 135 10.47 1.74 -20.22
N GLY A 136 9.58 2.72 -20.45
CA GLY A 136 8.78 2.83 -21.66
C GLY A 136 7.66 1.80 -21.73
N SER A 137 6.64 2.11 -22.52
CA SER A 137 5.50 1.23 -22.85
C SER A 137 5.89 -0.14 -23.44
N ARG A 138 7.17 -0.44 -23.62
CA ARG A 138 7.64 -1.74 -24.15
C ARG A 138 7.36 -2.93 -23.24
N CYS A 139 7.16 -2.73 -21.94
CA CYS A 139 6.88 -3.87 -21.04
C CYS A 139 5.46 -4.44 -21.20
N LEU A 140 4.47 -3.66 -21.65
CA LEU A 140 3.05 -4.09 -21.73
C LEU A 140 2.19 -3.33 -22.76
N GLY A 141 2.79 -2.59 -23.69
CA GLY A 141 2.08 -1.80 -24.72
C GLY A 141 1.37 -2.62 -25.81
N GLY A 142 1.11 -3.90 -25.55
CA GLY A 142 0.22 -4.71 -26.36
C GLY A 142 -1.21 -4.58 -25.84
N THR A 143 -2.18 -4.60 -26.75
CA THR A 143 -3.60 -4.75 -26.42
C THR A 143 -3.75 -5.92 -25.44
N TYR A 144 -4.28 -5.66 -24.23
CA TYR A 144 -4.42 -6.70 -23.21
C TYR A 144 -5.29 -7.84 -23.79
N PRO A 145 -4.76 -9.07 -23.93
CA PRO A 145 -5.50 -10.13 -24.60
C PRO A 145 -6.79 -10.42 -23.83
N PRO A 146 -7.96 -10.40 -24.48
CA PRO A 146 -9.24 -10.60 -23.78
C PRO A 146 -9.28 -11.96 -23.08
N ALA A 147 -8.58 -12.97 -23.61
CA ALA A 147 -8.46 -14.29 -22.99
C ALA A 147 -7.83 -14.23 -21.58
N LEU A 148 -6.80 -13.43 -21.35
CA LEU A 148 -6.14 -13.32 -20.04
C LEU A 148 -6.98 -12.60 -18.99
N GLY A 149 -8.03 -11.88 -19.40
CA GLY A 149 -9.01 -11.31 -18.47
C GLY A 149 -10.00 -12.33 -17.90
N TYR A 150 -10.26 -13.43 -18.63
CA TYR A 150 -11.23 -14.46 -18.24
C TYR A 150 -10.58 -15.72 -17.66
N TRP A 151 -9.38 -16.08 -18.13
CA TRP A 151 -8.66 -17.26 -17.67
C TRP A 151 -8.39 -17.32 -16.15
N PRO A 152 -7.96 -16.24 -15.47
CA PRO A 152 -7.74 -16.31 -14.03
C PRO A 152 -9.05 -16.37 -13.22
N ALA A 153 -10.18 -15.93 -13.80
CA ALA A 153 -11.50 -16.03 -13.15
C ALA A 153 -12.09 -17.45 -13.25
N ALA A 154 -11.67 -18.24 -14.24
CA ALA A 154 -12.10 -19.64 -14.39
C ALA A 154 -11.30 -20.63 -13.53
N ALA A 155 -10.12 -20.24 -13.04
CA ALA A 155 -9.27 -21.09 -12.22
C ALA A 155 -9.66 -21.10 -10.72
N GLY A 156 -10.41 -20.10 -10.24
CA GLY A 156 -10.86 -20.00 -8.86
C GLY A 156 -9.78 -19.52 -7.89
#